data_AF-A0A009HQ71-F1
#
_entry.id   AF-A0A009HQ71-F1
#
_cell.length_a   1.000
_cell.length_b   1.000
_cell.length_c   1.000
_cell.angle_alpha   90.00
_cell.angle_beta   90.00
_cell.angle_gamma   90.00
#
_symmetry.space_group_name_H-M   'P 1'
#
loop_
_entity.id
_entity.type
_entity.pdbx_description
1 polymer ?
#
loop_
_entity_poly.entity_id
_entity_poly.type
_entity_poly.pdbx_seq_one_letter_code
_entity_poly.pdbx_strand_id
1 'polypeptide(L)'
;MNILFKTTVLAASLLLAACNNNDDQEAQTAPSTNPSKYYQTKTPYQPQQDLKSYEQAPTGFQPVFTELVARHGSRGLSSLKYDLALYNLWKQAKAENALTPLGEQLGADLEAMMKANILLGYGVEGIRQYGYGNETMTGILEHRGIADRLLQRLPTLLNAQASILVQSSGVDRAVDSAKFFTAELIKQQPQLKDKIVPLSYTNLSSESVPSIEDGGVDRFKLYFHSLNADEDLAQPLSVSQQKIYDASQAYQDFEENNKDLAQKLDELTKNTQAEKLPKWYSARFLKLTSLKSSVPLVIALAIPDHLQ
;
A
#
# COMPACT_ATOMS: atom_id res chain seq x y z
N MET A 1 70.23 -34.55 10.59
CA MET A 1 71.08 -33.79 11.52
C MET A 1 70.15 -32.97 12.40
N ASN A 2 69.97 -33.41 13.65
CA ASN A 2 69.23 -32.68 14.68
C ASN A 2 69.89 -31.32 14.89
N ILE A 3 69.11 -30.29 15.26
CA ILE A 3 69.32 -29.50 16.49
C ILE A 3 68.07 -28.63 16.74
N LEU A 4 67.44 -29.00 17.84
CA LEU A 4 66.48 -28.30 18.68
C LEU A 4 67.15 -27.05 19.29
N PHE A 5 66.53 -25.86 19.39
CA PHE A 5 66.80 -24.96 20.54
C PHE A 5 65.68 -23.93 20.80
N LYS A 6 64.93 -24.25 21.87
CA LYS A 6 64.42 -23.44 23.00
C LYS A 6 63.57 -22.19 22.78
N THR A 7 62.40 -22.30 23.41
CA THR A 7 61.51 -21.29 23.98
C THR A 7 62.22 -20.18 24.77
N THR A 8 61.69 -18.96 24.69
CA THR A 8 61.58 -18.06 25.86
C THR A 8 60.34 -17.20 25.71
N VAL A 9 59.43 -17.35 26.68
CA VAL A 9 58.28 -16.49 26.91
C VAL A 9 58.77 -15.21 27.59
N LEU A 10 58.40 -14.04 27.08
CA LEU A 10 58.32 -12.83 27.89
C LEU A 10 57.11 -12.02 27.45
N ALA A 11 56.11 -11.99 28.32
CA ALA A 11 54.96 -11.10 28.24
C ALA A 11 55.34 -9.74 28.82
N ALA A 12 55.06 -8.66 28.09
CA ALA A 12 54.82 -7.33 28.65
C ALA A 12 54.00 -6.50 27.66
N SER A 13 52.76 -6.28 28.05
CA SER A 13 51.75 -5.43 27.44
C SER A 13 52.19 -3.97 27.40
N LEU A 14 51.83 -3.21 26.36
CA LEU A 14 51.39 -1.81 26.45
C LEU A 14 50.89 -1.29 25.08
N LEU A 15 49.57 -1.13 25.01
CA LEU A 15 48.76 -0.15 24.28
C LEU A 15 49.27 0.34 22.90
N LEU A 16 48.65 -0.20 21.85
CA LEU A 16 48.61 0.38 20.51
C LEU A 16 47.76 1.66 20.52
N ALA A 17 48.40 2.79 20.25
CA ALA A 17 47.77 3.94 19.64
C ALA A 17 48.07 3.88 18.14
N ALA A 18 47.02 3.69 17.33
CA ALA A 18 47.02 4.08 15.93
C ALA A 18 45.56 4.30 15.52
N CYS A 19 45.20 5.57 15.36
CA CYS A 19 43.98 5.99 14.69
C CYS A 19 44.05 5.52 13.23
N ASN A 20 43.02 4.84 12.76
CA ASN A 20 42.61 4.97 11.37
C ASN A 20 41.09 4.94 11.32
N ASN A 21 40.52 6.12 11.13
CA ASN A 21 39.09 6.32 10.93
C ASN A 21 38.78 5.85 9.51
N ASN A 22 37.92 4.84 9.39
CA ASN A 22 37.07 4.55 8.24
C ASN A 22 36.04 3.52 8.67
N ASP A 23 35.07 3.97 9.48
CA ASP A 23 33.83 3.24 9.71
C ASP A 23 32.78 3.79 8.74
N ASP A 24 32.77 3.28 7.51
CA ASP A 24 31.55 3.23 6.70
C ASP A 24 30.72 2.02 7.19
N GLN A 25 30.24 2.12 8.43
CA GLN A 25 29.06 1.40 8.86
C GLN A 25 27.92 2.42 8.91
N GLU A 26 27.17 2.52 7.80
CA GLU A 26 25.78 2.96 7.88
C GLU A 26 25.02 1.93 8.72
N ALA A 27 25.09 2.12 10.04
CA ALA A 27 24.09 1.61 10.94
C ALA A 27 22.74 2.13 10.43
N GLN A 28 21.87 1.23 10.00
CA GLN A 28 20.45 1.49 9.77
C GLN A 28 19.85 2.08 11.06
N THR A 29 19.90 3.40 11.17
CA THR A 29 19.13 4.13 12.17
C THR A 29 17.67 3.99 11.79
N ALA A 30 16.89 3.38 12.69
CA ALA A 30 15.44 3.37 12.62
C ALA A 30 14.91 4.78 12.27
N PRO A 31 13.88 4.92 11.43
CA PRO A 31 13.37 6.23 11.05
C PRO A 31 13.00 7.01 12.31
N SER A 32 13.56 8.22 12.45
CA SER A 32 13.20 9.18 13.49
C SER A 32 11.68 9.29 13.59
N THR A 33 11.14 9.24 14.81
CA THR A 33 9.74 9.57 15.14
C THR A 33 9.46 11.03 14.81
N ASN A 34 9.30 11.33 13.53
CA ASN A 34 9.04 12.68 13.04
C ASN A 34 7.68 13.16 13.57
N PRO A 35 7.57 14.43 14.00
CA PRO A 35 6.31 15.04 14.38
C PRO A 35 5.34 14.92 13.20
N SER A 36 4.11 14.48 13.49
CA SER A 36 3.00 14.23 12.57
C SER A 36 3.06 15.11 11.30
N LYS A 37 3.64 14.57 10.24
CA LYS A 37 3.45 15.11 8.90
C LYS A 37 2.00 14.80 8.54
N TYR A 38 1.17 15.82 8.34
CA TYR A 38 -0.29 15.71 8.11
C TYR A 38 -0.63 15.04 6.77
N TYR A 39 -0.07 13.87 6.49
CA TYR A 39 -0.18 13.12 5.24
C TYR A 39 -1.49 12.35 5.12
N GLN A 40 -2.29 12.28 6.19
CA GLN A 40 -3.56 11.55 6.21
C GLN A 40 -3.37 10.12 5.66
N THR A 41 -4.19 9.71 4.69
CA THR A 41 -4.12 8.39 4.04
C THR A 41 -2.92 8.22 3.10
N LYS A 42 -2.03 9.22 2.97
CA LYS A 42 -0.76 9.16 2.24
C LYS A 42 0.45 8.93 3.16
N THR A 43 0.22 8.71 4.46
CA THR A 43 1.28 8.35 5.41
C THR A 43 1.90 7.01 4.98
N PRO A 44 3.21 6.93 4.68
CA PRO A 44 3.87 5.67 4.36
C PRO A 44 3.73 4.68 5.50
N TYR A 45 3.59 3.40 5.16
CA TYR A 45 3.42 2.37 6.17
C TYR A 45 4.70 2.20 7.00
N GLN A 46 4.53 2.04 8.31
CA GLN A 46 5.59 1.66 9.24
C GLN A 46 5.07 0.55 10.16
N PRO A 47 5.89 -0.47 10.49
CA PRO A 47 5.55 -1.44 11.51
C PRO A 47 5.24 -0.73 12.84
N GLN A 48 4.14 -1.13 13.49
CA GLN A 48 3.67 -0.46 14.71
C GLN A 48 4.31 -1.00 16.00
N GLN A 49 5.07 -2.09 15.91
CA GLN A 49 5.77 -2.70 17.04
C GLN A 49 6.99 -3.49 16.55
N ASP A 50 7.95 -3.72 17.45
CA ASP A 50 9.08 -4.62 17.19
C ASP A 50 8.54 -6.06 17.06
N LEU A 51 9.01 -6.77 16.04
CA LEU A 51 8.65 -8.17 15.83
C LEU A 51 8.92 -9.05 17.06
N LYS A 52 10.00 -8.79 17.80
CA LYS A 52 10.37 -9.55 19.00
C LYS A 52 9.45 -9.29 20.19
N SER A 53 8.64 -8.24 20.12
CA SER A 53 7.69 -7.85 21.17
C SER A 53 6.28 -8.40 20.96
N TYR A 54 6.00 -9.06 19.83
CA TYR A 54 4.70 -9.69 19.62
C TYR A 54 4.46 -10.79 20.67
N GLU A 55 3.21 -10.87 21.13
CA GLU A 55 2.75 -11.93 22.00
C GLU A 55 2.91 -13.29 21.32
N GLN A 56 3.52 -14.23 22.04
CA GLN A 56 3.72 -15.61 21.60
C GLN A 56 2.42 -16.41 21.74
N ALA A 57 2.27 -17.47 20.95
CA ALA A 57 1.16 -18.40 21.15
C ALA A 57 1.25 -19.02 22.57
N PRO A 58 0.12 -19.13 23.31
CA PRO A 58 0.14 -19.75 24.63
C PRO A 58 0.64 -21.19 24.60
N THR A 59 1.23 -21.66 25.69
CA THR A 59 1.71 -23.05 25.81
C THR A 59 0.59 -24.04 25.46
N GLY A 60 0.88 -24.95 24.52
CA GLY A 60 -0.07 -25.95 24.01
C GLY A 60 -0.87 -25.51 22.77
N PHE A 61 -0.74 -24.25 22.35
CA PHE A 61 -1.39 -23.72 21.15
C PHE A 61 -0.36 -23.41 20.05
N GLN A 62 -0.77 -23.58 18.80
CA GLN A 62 0.00 -23.20 17.63
C GLN A 62 -0.92 -22.58 16.56
N PRO A 63 -0.42 -21.61 15.77
CA PRO A 63 -1.20 -21.04 14.68
C PRO A 63 -1.56 -22.12 13.65
N VAL A 64 -2.84 -22.22 13.30
CA VAL A 64 -3.36 -23.14 12.27
C VAL A 64 -3.94 -22.42 11.05
N PHE A 65 -4.12 -21.09 11.15
CA PHE A 65 -4.64 -20.24 10.09
C PHE A 65 -4.17 -18.80 10.29
N THR A 66 -4.05 -18.05 9.18
CA THR A 66 -3.86 -16.60 9.19
C THR A 66 -4.52 -16.00 7.96
N GLU A 67 -4.98 -14.76 8.08
CA GLU A 67 -5.48 -13.95 6.97
C GLU A 67 -4.84 -12.56 7.03
N LEU A 68 -4.60 -11.98 5.86
CA LEU A 68 -4.04 -10.64 5.72
C LEU A 68 -4.82 -9.89 4.66
N VAL A 69 -5.36 -8.73 5.04
CA VAL A 69 -5.87 -7.73 4.11
C VAL A 69 -4.94 -6.53 4.18
N ALA A 70 -4.32 -6.21 3.05
CA ALA A 70 -3.42 -5.07 2.94
C ALA A 70 -3.92 -4.12 1.85
N ARG A 71 -3.87 -2.82 2.11
CA ARG A 71 -4.00 -1.80 1.06
C ARG A 71 -2.78 -1.91 0.15
N HIS A 72 -2.92 -1.42 -1.09
CA HIS A 72 -1.77 -1.19 -1.95
C HIS A 72 -0.68 -0.33 -1.27
N GLY A 73 0.57 -0.49 -1.72
CA GLY A 73 1.72 0.26 -1.20
C GLY A 73 1.68 1.75 -1.56
N SER A 74 2.63 2.50 -1.01
CA SER A 74 2.91 3.89 -1.40
C SER A 74 3.07 4.03 -2.92
N ARG A 75 2.42 5.03 -3.51
CA ARG A 75 2.37 5.22 -4.97
C ARG A 75 2.56 6.67 -5.40
N GLY A 76 2.82 6.86 -6.70
CA GLY A 76 2.84 8.18 -7.33
C GLY A 76 1.45 8.83 -7.41
N LEU A 77 1.39 10.00 -8.04
CA LEU A 77 0.14 10.67 -8.40
C LEU A 77 -0.70 9.75 -9.29
N SER A 78 -2.03 9.77 -9.11
CA SER A 78 -2.93 8.87 -9.85
C SER A 78 -3.05 9.22 -11.33
N SER A 79 -2.93 10.49 -11.68
CA SER A 79 -3.02 10.99 -13.04
C SER A 79 -2.40 12.39 -13.15
N LEU A 80 -2.15 12.81 -14.39
CA LEU A 80 -1.73 14.16 -14.74
C LEU A 80 -2.90 15.14 -14.50
N LYS A 81 -2.96 15.74 -13.31
CA LYS A 81 -4.06 16.62 -12.88
C LYS A 81 -3.54 17.79 -12.06
N TYR A 82 -3.21 17.53 -10.80
CA TYR A 82 -2.82 18.56 -9.83
C TYR A 82 -1.48 19.19 -10.20
N ASP A 83 -0.54 18.36 -10.61
CA ASP A 83 0.80 18.74 -11.05
C ASP A 83 0.77 19.60 -12.33
N LEU A 84 0.00 19.18 -13.35
CA LEU A 84 -0.16 19.97 -14.57
C LEU A 84 -0.88 21.30 -14.30
N ALA A 85 -1.89 21.31 -13.45
CA ALA A 85 -2.59 22.54 -13.07
C ALA A 85 -1.65 23.53 -12.38
N LEU A 86 -0.84 23.05 -11.41
CA LEU A 86 0.17 23.86 -10.74
C LEU A 86 1.24 24.37 -11.71
N TYR A 87 1.69 23.53 -12.65
CA TYR A 87 2.66 23.93 -13.66
C TYR A 87 2.11 25.02 -14.60
N ASN A 88 0.86 24.91 -15.03
CA ASN A 88 0.22 25.94 -15.85
C ASN A 88 0.01 27.25 -15.08
N LEU A 89 -0.39 27.18 -13.82
CA LEU A 89 -0.49 28.36 -12.95
C LEU A 89 0.88 29.04 -12.78
N TRP A 90 1.93 28.26 -12.55
CA TRP A 90 3.29 28.77 -12.44
C TRP A 90 3.74 29.47 -13.74
N LYS A 91 3.50 28.87 -14.92
CA LYS A 91 3.81 29.49 -16.21
C LYS A 91 3.07 30.82 -16.41
N GLN A 92 1.80 30.89 -16.02
CA GLN A 92 1.02 32.12 -16.10
C GLN A 92 1.60 33.20 -15.19
N ALA A 93 1.85 32.88 -13.93
CA ALA A 93 2.47 33.81 -12.98
C ALA A 93 3.84 34.31 -13.47
N LYS A 94 4.62 33.44 -14.13
CA LYS A 94 5.88 33.83 -14.77
C LYS A 94 5.67 34.83 -15.90
N ALA A 95 4.74 34.56 -16.81
CA ALA A 95 4.43 35.45 -17.94
C ALA A 95 3.94 36.83 -17.47
N GLU A 96 3.26 36.88 -16.33
CA GLU A 96 2.76 38.12 -15.71
C GLU A 96 3.78 38.82 -14.80
N ASN A 97 5.01 38.30 -14.68
CA ASN A 97 6.03 38.78 -13.73
C ASN A 97 5.54 38.82 -12.27
N ALA A 98 4.66 37.89 -11.89
CA ALA A 98 4.03 37.79 -10.59
C ALA A 98 4.74 36.81 -9.63
N LEU A 99 5.81 36.15 -10.08
CA LEU A 99 6.59 35.23 -9.25
C LEU A 99 7.45 35.97 -8.23
N THR A 100 7.50 35.42 -7.02
CA THR A 100 8.53 35.78 -6.04
C THR A 100 9.86 35.10 -6.41
N PRO A 101 11.00 35.51 -5.82
CA PRO A 101 12.27 34.80 -6.03
C PRO A 101 12.21 33.30 -5.70
N LEU A 102 11.40 32.90 -4.70
CA LEU A 102 11.16 31.48 -4.40
C LEU A 102 10.25 30.83 -5.45
N GLY A 103 9.22 31.55 -5.91
CA GLY A 103 8.32 31.09 -6.98
C GLY A 103 9.05 30.79 -8.28
N GLU A 104 10.13 31.50 -8.60
CA GLU A 104 10.98 31.21 -9.77
C GLU A 104 11.63 29.82 -9.70
N GLN A 105 11.94 29.32 -8.49
CA GLN A 105 12.55 28.00 -8.30
C GLN A 105 11.53 26.85 -8.47
N LEU A 106 10.25 27.11 -8.17
CA LEU A 106 9.19 26.09 -8.16
C LEU A 106 8.98 25.40 -9.52
N GLY A 107 9.24 26.08 -10.64
CA GLY A 107 9.02 25.51 -11.97
C GLY A 107 9.83 24.24 -12.22
N ALA A 108 11.10 24.23 -11.84
CA ALA A 108 11.98 23.07 -11.99
C ALA A 108 11.52 21.89 -11.13
N ASP A 109 11.04 22.16 -9.91
CA ASP A 109 10.50 21.13 -9.01
C ASP A 109 9.21 20.51 -9.56
N LEU A 110 8.33 21.32 -10.15
CA LEU A 110 7.10 20.83 -10.80
C LEU A 110 7.43 19.94 -12.00
N GLU A 111 8.37 20.35 -12.86
CA GLU A 111 8.81 19.54 -13.99
C GLU A 111 9.47 18.23 -13.54
N ALA A 112 10.30 18.28 -12.50
CA ALA A 112 10.92 17.09 -11.92
C ALA A 112 9.88 16.12 -11.35
N MET A 113 8.87 16.64 -10.63
CA MET A 113 7.77 15.85 -10.09
C MET A 113 6.94 15.20 -11.21
N MET A 114 6.59 15.96 -12.25
CA MET A 114 5.86 15.43 -13.41
C MET A 114 6.68 14.33 -14.10
N LYS A 115 7.97 14.57 -14.38
CA LYS A 115 8.87 13.58 -14.97
C LYS A 115 8.96 12.32 -14.13
N ALA A 116 9.06 12.45 -12.80
CA ALA A 116 9.10 11.31 -11.89
C ALA A 116 7.84 10.46 -11.98
N ASN A 117 6.65 11.06 -12.09
CA ASN A 117 5.40 10.32 -12.25
C ASN A 117 5.23 9.73 -13.65
N ILE A 118 5.65 10.45 -14.70
CA ILE A 118 5.63 9.94 -16.09
C ILE A 118 6.50 8.70 -16.23
N LEU A 119 7.64 8.63 -15.55
CA LEU A 119 8.60 7.53 -15.64
C LEU A 119 8.50 6.54 -14.48
N LEU A 120 7.49 6.66 -13.62
CA LEU A 120 7.43 5.86 -12.40
C LEU A 120 7.25 4.38 -12.73
N GLY A 121 8.20 3.56 -12.27
CA GLY A 121 8.25 2.12 -12.56
C GLY A 121 8.99 1.75 -13.84
N TYR A 122 9.57 2.71 -14.55
CA TYR A 122 10.41 2.42 -15.72
C TYR A 122 11.61 1.54 -15.34
N GLY A 123 11.73 0.37 -15.98
CA GLY A 123 12.80 -0.59 -15.72
C GLY A 123 12.69 -1.34 -14.38
N VAL A 124 11.57 -1.24 -13.68
CA VAL A 124 11.34 -1.97 -12.42
C VAL A 124 10.71 -3.32 -12.73
N GLU A 125 11.40 -4.40 -12.38
CA GLU A 125 10.86 -5.76 -12.49
C GLU A 125 9.53 -5.89 -11.72
N GLY A 126 8.53 -6.48 -12.38
CA GLY A 126 7.18 -6.64 -11.82
C GLY A 126 6.21 -5.51 -12.16
N ILE A 127 6.69 -4.33 -12.59
CA ILE A 127 5.83 -3.24 -13.09
C ILE A 127 5.72 -3.35 -14.62
N ARG A 128 4.51 -3.62 -15.12
CA ARG A 128 4.27 -3.86 -16.55
C ARG A 128 4.25 -2.58 -17.38
N GLN A 129 3.58 -1.56 -16.87
CA GLN A 129 3.42 -0.27 -17.54
C GLN A 129 3.91 0.79 -16.58
N TYR A 130 4.92 1.57 -16.98
CA TYR A 130 5.38 2.71 -16.19
C TYR A 130 4.44 3.91 -16.34
N GLY A 131 4.43 4.81 -15.36
CA GLY A 131 3.61 6.02 -15.39
C GLY A 131 2.85 6.31 -14.09
N TYR A 132 1.91 7.24 -14.20
CA TYR A 132 1.04 7.66 -13.11
C TYR A 132 0.25 6.47 -12.52
N GLY A 133 0.02 6.52 -11.22
CA GLY A 133 -0.74 5.51 -10.47
C GLY A 133 0.10 4.36 -9.91
N ASN A 134 1.30 4.13 -10.46
CA ASN A 134 2.17 3.05 -10.06
C ASN A 134 2.72 3.18 -8.64
N GLU A 135 3.08 2.03 -8.07
CA GLU A 135 3.81 1.96 -6.82
C GLU A 135 5.19 2.62 -6.93
N THR A 136 5.59 3.26 -5.83
CA THR A 136 6.96 3.73 -5.65
C THR A 136 7.83 2.61 -5.08
N MET A 137 9.15 2.77 -5.10
CA MET A 137 10.05 1.85 -4.39
C MET A 137 9.68 1.72 -2.90
N THR A 138 9.19 2.78 -2.27
CA THR A 138 8.67 2.72 -0.90
C THR A 138 7.50 1.74 -0.80
N GLY A 139 6.53 1.78 -1.72
CA GLY A 139 5.39 0.85 -1.74
C GLY A 139 5.82 -0.60 -1.90
N ILE A 140 6.78 -0.85 -2.79
CA ILE A 140 7.39 -2.16 -2.99
C ILE A 140 8.02 -2.67 -1.69
N LEU A 141 8.82 -1.83 -1.01
CA LEU A 141 9.49 -2.18 0.23
C LEU A 141 8.51 -2.39 1.40
N GLU A 142 7.39 -1.67 1.42
CA GLU A 142 6.33 -1.89 2.40
C GLU A 142 5.79 -3.33 2.31
N HIS A 143 5.43 -3.80 1.10
CA HIS A 143 4.91 -5.15 0.89
C HIS A 143 5.94 -6.25 1.11
N ARG A 144 7.18 -6.05 0.66
CA ARG A 144 8.30 -6.96 0.97
C ARG A 144 8.49 -7.09 2.48
N GLY A 145 8.53 -5.96 3.19
CA GLY A 145 8.66 -5.97 4.65
C GLY A 145 7.46 -6.63 5.35
N ILE A 146 6.24 -6.49 4.82
CA ILE A 146 5.06 -7.19 5.37
C ILE A 146 5.21 -8.71 5.18
N ALA A 147 5.68 -9.17 4.02
CA ALA A 147 5.98 -10.60 3.77
C ALA A 147 7.05 -11.14 4.72
N ASP A 148 8.16 -10.42 4.87
CA ASP A 148 9.26 -10.81 5.77
C ASP A 148 8.79 -10.97 7.21
N ARG A 149 8.00 -10.00 7.71
CA ARG A 149 7.48 -10.07 9.08
C ARG A 149 6.46 -11.19 9.25
N LEU A 150 5.66 -11.49 8.24
CA LEU A 150 4.72 -12.62 8.30
C LEU A 150 5.48 -13.95 8.43
N LEU A 151 6.52 -14.16 7.61
CA LEU A 151 7.35 -15.36 7.67
C LEU A 151 8.06 -15.53 9.01
N GLN A 152 8.60 -14.46 9.56
CA GLN A 152 9.28 -14.51 10.86
C GLN A 152 8.30 -14.70 12.02
N ARG A 153 7.07 -14.18 11.91
CA ARG A 153 6.05 -14.32 12.97
C ARG A 153 5.40 -15.69 12.98
N LEU A 154 5.15 -16.29 11.83
CA LEU A 154 4.38 -17.54 11.68
C LEU A 154 5.17 -18.62 10.91
N PRO A 155 6.41 -18.95 11.32
CA PRO A 155 7.28 -19.83 10.54
C PRO A 155 6.71 -21.26 10.43
N THR A 156 6.07 -21.78 11.49
CA THR A 156 5.50 -23.14 11.47
C THR A 156 4.28 -23.26 10.58
N LEU A 157 3.42 -22.22 10.55
CA LEU A 157 2.21 -22.20 9.74
C LEU A 157 2.54 -22.21 8.25
N LEU A 158 3.49 -21.37 7.81
CA LEU A 158 3.83 -21.23 6.39
C LEU A 158 4.71 -22.37 5.86
N ASN A 159 5.40 -23.08 6.75
CA ASN A 159 6.13 -24.30 6.39
C ASN A 159 5.22 -25.52 6.19
N ALA A 160 3.94 -25.49 6.62
CA ALA A 160 2.99 -26.58 6.45
C ALA A 160 2.56 -26.81 4.98
N GLN A 161 2.03 -27.98 4.63
CA GLN A 161 1.56 -28.33 3.27
C GLN A 161 0.37 -27.50 2.74
N ALA A 162 -0.20 -26.58 3.52
CA ALA A 162 -1.40 -25.84 3.13
C ALA A 162 -1.15 -24.82 2.01
N SER A 163 -2.14 -24.64 1.14
CA SER A 163 -2.14 -23.59 0.11
C SER A 163 -2.24 -22.20 0.71
N ILE A 164 -1.56 -21.23 0.09
CA ILE A 164 -1.65 -19.81 0.39
C ILE A 164 -2.48 -19.16 -0.70
N LEU A 165 -3.72 -18.77 -0.37
CA LEU A 165 -4.63 -18.14 -1.33
C LEU A 165 -4.36 -16.64 -1.41
N VAL A 166 -4.21 -16.11 -2.63
CA VAL A 166 -3.90 -14.69 -2.85
C VAL A 166 -4.96 -14.04 -3.72
N GLN A 167 -5.61 -13.01 -3.20
CA GLN A 167 -6.69 -12.29 -3.86
C GLN A 167 -6.40 -10.77 -3.88
N SER A 168 -6.86 -10.11 -4.94
CA SER A 168 -6.76 -8.66 -5.16
C SER A 168 -7.99 -8.16 -5.88
N SER A 169 -8.22 -6.85 -5.81
CA SER A 169 -9.28 -6.18 -6.55
C SER A 169 -9.06 -6.19 -8.07
N GLY A 170 -7.87 -6.52 -8.56
CA GLY A 170 -7.55 -6.47 -9.99
C GLY A 170 -7.17 -5.08 -10.50
N VAL A 171 -7.20 -4.05 -9.65
CA VAL A 171 -6.64 -2.73 -9.98
C VAL A 171 -5.12 -2.81 -9.95
N ASP A 172 -4.44 -2.33 -11.01
CA ASP A 172 -2.99 -2.47 -11.23
C ASP A 172 -2.11 -2.34 -9.96
N ARG A 173 -2.29 -1.27 -9.19
CA ARG A 173 -1.54 -1.06 -7.93
C ARG A 173 -1.78 -2.14 -6.86
N ALA A 174 -2.99 -2.69 -6.75
CA ALA A 174 -3.28 -3.79 -5.84
C ALA A 174 -2.72 -5.10 -6.39
N VAL A 175 -2.64 -5.21 -7.72
CA VAL A 175 -1.95 -6.30 -8.41
C VAL A 175 -0.47 -6.33 -8.12
N ASP A 176 0.19 -5.22 -8.34
CA ASP A 176 1.63 -5.08 -8.11
C ASP A 176 1.97 -5.35 -6.64
N SER A 177 1.21 -4.79 -5.70
CA SER A 177 1.34 -5.06 -4.26
C SER A 177 1.30 -6.55 -3.93
N ALA A 178 0.29 -7.26 -4.44
CA ALA A 178 0.15 -8.70 -4.22
C ALA A 178 1.31 -9.49 -4.84
N LYS A 179 1.77 -9.08 -6.04
CA LYS A 179 2.95 -9.67 -6.70
C LYS A 179 4.23 -9.43 -5.91
N PHE A 180 4.49 -8.22 -5.42
CA PHE A 180 5.68 -7.92 -4.61
C PHE A 180 5.68 -8.65 -3.26
N PHE A 181 4.53 -8.74 -2.61
CA PHE A 181 4.37 -9.52 -1.38
C PHE A 181 4.68 -11.00 -1.62
N THR A 182 4.05 -11.62 -2.64
CA THR A 182 4.25 -13.04 -2.95
C THR A 182 5.65 -13.36 -3.47
N ALA A 183 6.24 -12.47 -4.28
CA ALA A 183 7.62 -12.61 -4.74
C ALA A 183 8.62 -12.60 -3.58
N GLU A 184 8.41 -11.77 -2.55
CA GLU A 184 9.27 -11.80 -1.37
C GLU A 184 9.07 -13.09 -0.56
N LEU A 185 7.85 -13.58 -0.41
CA LEU A 185 7.61 -14.89 0.21
C LEU A 185 8.40 -16.01 -0.50
N ILE A 186 8.35 -16.05 -1.83
CA ILE A 186 9.07 -17.04 -2.65
C ILE A 186 10.59 -16.84 -2.54
N LYS A 187 11.05 -15.59 -2.56
CA LYS A 187 12.48 -15.28 -2.44
C LYS A 187 13.06 -15.75 -1.10
N GLN A 188 12.33 -15.54 0.00
CA GLN A 188 12.75 -15.96 1.34
C GLN A 188 12.57 -17.47 1.56
N GLN A 189 11.54 -18.08 0.95
CA GLN A 189 11.22 -19.49 1.06
C GLN A 189 10.78 -20.06 -0.31
N PRO A 190 11.73 -20.50 -1.16
CA PRO A 190 11.44 -20.95 -2.53
C PRO A 190 10.40 -22.08 -2.62
N GLN A 191 10.29 -22.93 -1.60
CA GLN A 191 9.29 -24.00 -1.50
C GLN A 191 7.84 -23.50 -1.42
N LEU A 192 7.62 -22.20 -1.17
CA LEU A 192 6.27 -21.62 -1.15
C LEU A 192 5.71 -21.39 -2.56
N LYS A 193 6.56 -21.40 -3.59
CA LYS A 193 6.15 -21.16 -4.99
C LYS A 193 4.98 -22.06 -5.40
N ASP A 194 5.06 -23.35 -5.08
CA ASP A 194 4.04 -24.33 -5.47
C ASP A 194 2.81 -24.32 -4.54
N LYS A 195 2.85 -23.54 -3.45
CA LYS A 195 1.75 -23.39 -2.49
C LYS A 195 0.93 -22.13 -2.72
N ILE A 196 1.48 -21.14 -3.40
CA ILE A 196 0.78 -19.88 -3.68
C ILE A 196 -0.23 -20.11 -4.80
N VAL A 197 -1.51 -19.98 -4.46
CA VAL A 197 -2.64 -20.15 -5.38
C VAL A 197 -3.30 -18.77 -5.56
N PRO A 198 -3.05 -18.09 -6.68
CA PRO A 198 -3.75 -16.86 -6.97
C PRO A 198 -5.23 -17.16 -7.25
N LEU A 199 -6.12 -16.50 -6.52
CA LEU A 199 -7.56 -16.50 -6.78
C LEU A 199 -7.97 -15.40 -7.77
N SER A 200 -7.18 -14.32 -7.82
CA SER A 200 -7.45 -13.15 -8.64
C SER A 200 -6.52 -13.01 -9.86
N TYR A 201 -5.71 -14.02 -10.15
CA TYR A 201 -4.80 -14.01 -11.29
C TYR A 201 -4.76 -15.41 -11.85
N THR A 202 -4.92 -15.55 -13.16
CA THR A 202 -4.71 -16.85 -13.82
C THR A 202 -3.23 -17.25 -13.86
N ASN A 203 -2.31 -16.29 -13.67
CA ASN A 203 -0.87 -16.54 -13.65
C ASN A 203 -0.11 -15.48 -12.81
N LEU A 204 0.96 -15.89 -12.12
CA LEU A 204 1.92 -15.03 -11.39
C LEU A 204 2.89 -14.26 -12.31
N SER A 205 2.79 -14.40 -13.63
CA SER A 205 3.61 -13.65 -14.59
C SER A 205 3.44 -12.13 -14.43
N SER A 206 4.53 -11.37 -14.58
CA SER A 206 4.49 -9.90 -14.65
C SER A 206 3.68 -9.37 -15.85
N GLU A 207 3.42 -10.21 -16.85
CA GLU A 207 2.69 -9.83 -18.07
C GLU A 207 1.17 -10.06 -17.98
N SER A 208 0.69 -10.84 -17.01
CA SER A 208 -0.74 -11.12 -16.84
C SER A 208 -1.47 -9.93 -16.19
N VAL A 209 -2.56 -9.52 -16.83
CA VAL A 209 -3.55 -8.58 -16.30
C VAL A 209 -4.77 -9.41 -15.90
N PRO A 210 -5.23 -9.36 -14.64
CA PRO A 210 -6.53 -9.93 -14.30
C PRO A 210 -7.63 -9.28 -15.13
N SER A 211 -8.37 -10.10 -15.86
CA SER A 211 -9.63 -9.69 -16.43
C SER A 211 -10.78 -10.44 -15.75
N ILE A 212 -11.98 -9.89 -15.88
CA ILE A 212 -13.23 -10.56 -15.47
C ILE A 212 -13.41 -11.84 -16.30
N GLU A 213 -13.05 -11.80 -17.59
CA GLU A 213 -13.12 -12.92 -18.54
C GLU A 213 -12.22 -14.10 -18.12
N ASP A 214 -11.09 -13.80 -17.47
CA ASP A 214 -10.16 -14.79 -16.94
C ASP A 214 -10.55 -15.33 -15.55
N GLY A 215 -11.67 -14.87 -14.97
CA GLY A 215 -12.05 -15.18 -13.59
C GLY A 215 -11.10 -14.56 -12.55
N GLY A 216 -10.28 -13.58 -12.96
CA GLY A 216 -9.26 -12.94 -12.12
C GLY A 216 -9.83 -11.93 -11.12
N VAL A 217 -11.11 -11.59 -11.18
CA VAL A 217 -11.73 -10.69 -10.20
C VAL A 217 -13.11 -11.24 -9.82
N ASP A 218 -13.24 -11.68 -8.57
CA ASP A 218 -14.55 -12.03 -8.01
C ASP A 218 -15.32 -10.75 -7.67
N ARG A 219 -16.06 -10.24 -8.66
CA ARG A 219 -16.84 -9.00 -8.52
C ARG A 219 -17.96 -9.11 -7.51
N PHE A 220 -18.57 -10.28 -7.36
CA PHE A 220 -19.60 -10.53 -6.34
C PHE A 220 -19.05 -10.42 -4.92
N LYS A 221 -17.73 -10.62 -4.74
CA LYS A 221 -17.06 -10.44 -3.45
C LYS A 221 -16.42 -9.06 -3.29
N LEU A 222 -15.86 -8.50 -4.35
CA LEU A 222 -14.99 -7.30 -4.28
C LEU A 222 -15.68 -6.02 -4.77
N TYR A 223 -16.68 -6.15 -5.63
CA TYR A 223 -17.39 -5.06 -6.31
C TYR A 223 -18.92 -5.20 -6.17
N PHE A 224 -19.38 -5.83 -5.08
CA PHE A 224 -20.80 -6.09 -4.79
C PHE A 224 -21.71 -4.86 -4.75
N HIS A 225 -21.16 -3.65 -4.81
CA HIS A 225 -21.88 -2.37 -4.81
C HIS A 225 -21.97 -1.73 -6.20
N SER A 226 -21.31 -2.31 -7.22
CA SER A 226 -21.20 -1.74 -8.57
C SER A 226 -21.32 -2.82 -9.65
N LEU A 227 -22.16 -3.84 -9.38
CA LEU A 227 -22.45 -4.89 -10.34
C LEU A 227 -23.34 -4.35 -11.47
N ASN A 228 -23.15 -4.84 -12.70
CA ASN A 228 -23.91 -4.44 -13.88
C ASN A 228 -24.23 -5.63 -14.79
N ALA A 229 -25.19 -5.44 -15.68
CA ALA A 229 -25.68 -6.51 -16.54
C ALA A 229 -24.62 -7.01 -17.55
N ASP A 230 -23.81 -6.10 -18.07
CA ASP A 230 -22.84 -6.40 -19.13
C ASP A 230 -21.71 -7.32 -18.63
N GLU A 231 -21.21 -7.08 -17.41
CA GLU A 231 -20.10 -7.84 -16.83
C GLU A 231 -20.59 -9.02 -15.97
N ASP A 232 -21.68 -8.84 -15.22
CA ASP A 232 -22.04 -9.74 -14.12
C ASP A 232 -23.20 -10.70 -14.44
N LEU A 233 -23.89 -10.54 -15.58
CA LEU A 233 -24.96 -11.46 -16.04
C LEU A 233 -24.57 -12.30 -17.28
N ALA A 234 -23.30 -12.29 -17.67
CA ALA A 234 -22.79 -13.08 -18.79
C ALA A 234 -23.00 -14.60 -18.60
N GLN A 235 -23.14 -15.07 -17.35
CA GLN A 235 -23.48 -16.45 -17.00
C GLN A 235 -24.66 -16.49 -16.03
N PRO A 236 -25.46 -17.58 -16.00
CA PRO A 236 -26.54 -17.73 -15.04
C PRO A 236 -26.04 -17.63 -13.60
N LEU A 237 -26.67 -16.76 -12.81
CA LEU A 237 -26.33 -16.56 -11.41
C LEU A 237 -26.85 -17.69 -10.52
N SER A 238 -26.05 -18.08 -9.52
CA SER A 238 -26.55 -18.85 -8.39
C SER A 238 -27.54 -18.04 -7.55
N VAL A 239 -28.34 -18.71 -6.71
CA VAL A 239 -29.30 -18.04 -5.82
C VAL A 239 -28.63 -17.03 -4.88
N SER A 240 -27.42 -17.30 -4.41
CA SER A 240 -26.66 -16.36 -3.58
C SER A 240 -26.17 -15.16 -4.37
N GLN A 241 -25.63 -15.38 -5.57
CA GLN A 241 -25.18 -14.30 -6.46
C GLN A 241 -26.34 -13.40 -6.89
N GLN A 242 -27.51 -13.96 -7.18
CA GLN A 242 -28.70 -13.17 -7.52
C GLN A 242 -29.05 -12.19 -6.39
N LYS A 243 -29.03 -12.63 -5.14
CA LYS A 243 -29.29 -11.74 -3.99
C LYS A 243 -28.28 -10.60 -3.88
N ILE A 244 -27.00 -10.88 -4.16
CA ILE A 244 -25.95 -9.87 -4.15
C ILE A 244 -26.16 -8.89 -5.31
N TYR A 245 -26.49 -9.39 -6.50
CA TYR A 245 -26.80 -8.58 -7.67
C TYR A 245 -27.98 -7.64 -7.39
N ASP A 246 -29.10 -8.17 -6.90
CA ASP A 246 -30.30 -7.40 -6.58
C ASP A 246 -30.01 -6.30 -5.54
N ALA A 247 -29.22 -6.63 -4.51
CA ALA A 247 -28.77 -5.67 -3.50
C ALA A 247 -27.86 -4.58 -4.11
N SER A 248 -26.97 -4.95 -5.03
CA SER A 248 -26.12 -4.00 -5.77
C SER A 248 -26.96 -3.04 -6.61
N GLN A 249 -28.00 -3.53 -7.30
CA GLN A 249 -28.89 -2.68 -8.10
C GLN A 249 -29.69 -1.73 -7.21
N ALA A 250 -30.23 -2.24 -6.09
CA ALA A 250 -30.96 -1.41 -5.13
C ALA A 250 -30.08 -0.32 -4.49
N TYR A 251 -28.81 -0.64 -4.21
CA TYR A 251 -27.84 0.34 -3.72
C TYR A 251 -27.56 1.45 -4.75
N GLN A 252 -27.29 1.08 -6.00
CA GLN A 252 -27.02 2.04 -7.08
C GLN A 252 -28.24 2.93 -7.35
N ASP A 253 -29.46 2.36 -7.36
CA ASP A 253 -30.70 3.15 -7.48
C ASP A 253 -30.90 4.09 -6.30
N PHE A 254 -30.54 3.67 -5.08
CA PHE A 254 -30.56 4.55 -3.92
C PHE A 254 -29.56 5.72 -4.08
N GLU A 255 -28.34 5.47 -4.56
CA GLU A 255 -27.34 6.53 -4.77
C GLU A 255 -27.78 7.54 -5.84
N GLU A 256 -28.38 7.07 -6.94
CA GLU A 256 -28.70 7.91 -8.09
C GLU A 256 -30.09 8.57 -8.00
N ASN A 257 -31.09 7.83 -7.54
CA ASN A 257 -32.51 8.20 -7.71
C ASN A 257 -33.25 8.45 -6.40
N ASN A 258 -32.62 8.27 -5.23
CA ASN A 258 -33.30 8.49 -3.95
C ASN A 258 -33.56 9.99 -3.72
N LYS A 259 -34.85 10.35 -3.70
CA LYS A 259 -35.30 11.75 -3.53
C LYS A 259 -34.91 12.34 -2.18
N ASP A 260 -34.93 11.54 -1.11
CA ASP A 260 -34.58 12.01 0.23
C ASP A 260 -33.08 12.30 0.32
N LEU A 261 -32.24 11.46 -0.28
CA LEU A 261 -30.80 11.69 -0.43
C LEU A 261 -30.54 12.95 -1.26
N ALA A 262 -31.18 13.08 -2.42
CA ALA A 262 -31.03 14.25 -3.29
C ALA A 262 -31.46 15.54 -2.57
N GLN A 263 -32.61 15.53 -1.88
CA GLN A 263 -33.07 16.65 -1.07
C GLN A 263 -32.07 16.94 0.05
N LYS A 264 -31.54 15.92 0.72
CA LYS A 264 -30.58 16.11 1.80
C LYS A 264 -29.29 16.74 1.32
N LEU A 265 -28.77 16.32 0.17
CA LEU A 265 -27.59 16.89 -0.46
C LEU A 265 -27.85 18.34 -0.90
N ASP A 266 -29.02 18.65 -1.46
CA ASP A 266 -29.43 20.00 -1.83
C ASP A 266 -29.54 20.93 -0.61
N GLU A 267 -30.17 20.46 0.48
CA GLU A 267 -30.23 21.16 1.76
C GLU A 267 -28.83 21.47 2.31
N LEU A 268 -27.93 20.49 2.29
CA LEU A 268 -26.55 20.65 2.76
C LEU A 268 -25.76 21.64 1.91
N THR A 269 -25.97 21.63 0.59
CA THR A 269 -25.27 22.52 -0.36
C THR A 269 -25.74 23.97 -0.23
N LYS A 270 -27.03 24.18 0.08
CA LYS A 270 -27.63 25.52 0.32
C LYS A 270 -27.42 26.03 1.74
N ASN A 271 -26.90 25.20 2.65
CA ASN A 271 -26.70 25.59 4.02
C ASN A 271 -25.52 26.57 4.14
N THR A 272 -25.81 27.86 4.28
CA THR A 272 -24.81 28.92 4.49
C THR A 272 -24.05 28.80 5.81
N GLN A 273 -24.45 27.90 6.73
CA GLN A 273 -23.59 27.49 7.85
C GLN A 273 -22.35 26.71 7.38
N ALA A 274 -22.37 26.11 6.18
CA ALA A 274 -21.20 25.50 5.54
C ALA A 274 -20.22 26.54 4.97
N GLU A 275 -20.66 27.76 4.69
CA GLU A 275 -19.77 28.90 4.45
C GLU A 275 -19.21 29.46 5.77
N LYS A 276 -19.99 29.33 6.86
CA LYS A 276 -19.55 29.63 8.22
C LYS A 276 -18.81 28.47 8.87
N LEU A 277 -18.55 27.36 8.17
CA LEU A 277 -17.73 26.25 8.66
C LEU A 277 -16.33 26.83 8.92
N PRO A 278 -16.03 27.24 10.16
CA PRO A 278 -14.75 27.78 10.53
C PRO A 278 -13.68 26.71 10.34
N LYS A 279 -12.42 27.16 10.37
CA LYS A 279 -11.17 26.39 10.46
C LYS A 279 -11.18 25.18 11.44
N TRP A 280 -12.25 24.94 12.22
CA TRP A 280 -12.46 23.77 13.07
C TRP A 280 -12.79 22.48 12.32
N TYR A 281 -13.35 22.50 11.10
CA TYR A 281 -13.62 21.25 10.35
C TYR A 281 -12.32 20.52 9.97
N SER A 282 -11.27 21.28 9.59
CA SER A 282 -9.91 20.75 9.41
C SER A 282 -9.32 20.17 10.71
N ALA A 283 -9.72 20.69 11.89
CA ALA A 283 -9.19 20.26 13.18
C ALA A 283 -9.95 19.08 13.82
N ARG A 284 -11.24 18.86 13.48
CA ARG A 284 -12.08 17.82 14.11
C ARG A 284 -12.04 16.47 13.40
N PHE A 285 -11.72 16.44 12.11
CA PHE A 285 -11.38 15.19 11.41
C PHE A 285 -10.11 14.54 12.02
N LEU A 286 -9.19 15.35 12.56
CA LEU A 286 -8.02 14.88 13.31
C LEU A 286 -8.35 14.25 14.68
N LYS A 287 -9.57 14.43 15.21
CA LYS A 287 -9.93 14.02 16.58
C LYS A 287 -10.89 12.82 16.63
N LEU A 288 -11.57 12.50 15.54
CA LEU A 288 -12.44 11.30 15.44
C LEU A 288 -11.66 10.00 15.23
N THR A 289 -10.37 10.06 14.88
CA THR A 289 -9.47 8.90 14.80
C THR A 289 -8.93 8.42 16.16
N SER A 290 -9.41 9.00 17.27
CA SER A 290 -8.93 8.71 18.64
C SER A 290 -9.97 8.08 19.57
N LEU A 291 -11.17 7.73 19.11
CA LEU A 291 -12.17 7.08 19.98
C LEU A 291 -12.10 5.56 19.89
N LYS A 292 -11.51 4.96 20.95
CA LYS A 292 -11.63 3.54 21.29
C LYS A 292 -13.09 3.21 21.64
N SER A 293 -13.68 2.20 20.99
CA SER A 293 -14.06 0.90 21.61
C SER A 293 -15.28 0.23 20.94
N SER A 294 -15.09 -1.06 20.66
CA SER A 294 -16.02 -2.19 20.85
C SER A 294 -17.35 -2.27 20.08
N VAL A 295 -17.31 -2.70 18.81
CA VAL A 295 -18.25 -3.66 18.17
C VAL A 295 -17.52 -4.27 16.94
N PRO A 296 -17.58 -5.59 16.65
CA PRO A 296 -17.00 -6.14 15.43
C PRO A 296 -17.89 -5.77 14.24
N LEU A 297 -17.46 -4.78 13.46
CA LEU A 297 -18.02 -4.49 12.15
C LEU A 297 -16.99 -4.93 11.11
N VAL A 298 -17.27 -6.04 10.42
CA VAL A 298 -16.54 -6.43 9.22
C VAL A 298 -16.96 -5.45 8.12
N ILE A 299 -16.19 -4.38 7.96
CA ILE A 299 -16.32 -3.48 6.81
C ILE A 299 -15.31 -3.96 5.76
N ALA A 300 -15.79 -4.63 4.71
CA ALA A 300 -15.07 -4.71 3.46
C ALA A 300 -15.18 -3.33 2.77
N LEU A 301 -14.23 -2.45 3.04
CA LEU A 301 -14.11 -1.16 2.34
C LEU A 301 -13.43 -1.40 1.00
N ALA A 302 -14.22 -1.68 -0.03
CA ALA A 302 -13.86 -1.25 -1.38
C ALA A 302 -14.07 0.27 -1.40
N ILE A 303 -12.98 1.05 -1.41
CA ILE A 303 -13.07 2.49 -1.58
C ILE A 303 -13.16 2.73 -3.09
N PRO A 304 -14.30 3.16 -3.64
CA PRO A 304 -14.39 3.48 -5.05
C PRO A 304 -13.56 4.74 -5.37
N ASP A 305 -12.96 4.78 -6.56
CA ASP A 305 -11.94 5.76 -6.95
C ASP A 305 -12.49 7.20 -7.16
N HIS A 306 -13.80 7.45 -6.99
CA HIS A 306 -14.42 8.76 -7.22
C HIS A 306 -14.27 9.77 -6.06
N LEU A 307 -13.51 9.45 -5.00
CA LEU A 307 -13.18 10.38 -3.91
C LEU A 307 -11.69 10.79 -3.85
N GLN A 308 -11.03 10.96 -5.00
CA GLN A 308 -9.63 11.45 -5.10
C GLN A 308 -9.40 12.63 -6.08
#